data_AF-A0A8H3AQW9-F1
#
_entry.id   AF-A0A8H3AQW9-F1
#
_cell.length_a   1.000
_cell.length_b   1.000
_cell.length_c   1.000
_cell.angle_alpha   90.00
_cell.angle_beta   90.00
_cell.angle_gamma   90.00
#
_symmetry.space_group_name_H-M   'P 1'
#
loop_
_entity.id
_entity.type
_entity.pdbx_description
1 polymer ?
#
loop_
_entity_poly.entity_id
_entity_poly.type
_entity_poly.pdbx_seq_one_letter_code
_entity_poly.pdbx_strand_id
1 'polypeptide(L)'
;MNTEDWRNFDPTMGIKCEQKDMKKIATWAKQFHHRLQILWDNGCSSNEVAILPATTGNLKELLAKIESRQAPTLLYLSGHTEVIGQEHIYLTLDSLQQGGISSDMALRYSEMGRQLVSRGSSKPLIWVTEIDECDNFTELPYVYRCEAGQVKCEKTGFKWPWGKAQALHFAATSPNQRAITFEGSSGAIYTSALQRVTLGQDLSLGEIALNIQLTMDELLECARCPETQQHRIYSSHRFDQDDLFTALGFTLRPSSCQMA
;
A
#
# COMPACT_ATOMS: atom_id res chain seq x y z
N MET A 1 -14.60 -16.84 -12.27
CA MET A 1 -14.85 -16.94 -10.82
C MET A 1 -16.36 -16.95 -10.63
N ASN A 2 -16.91 -17.88 -9.86
CA ASN A 2 -18.36 -17.97 -9.64
C ASN A 2 -18.76 -16.85 -8.68
N THR A 3 -19.71 -16.00 -9.04
CA THR A 3 -20.21 -14.84 -8.26
C THR A 3 -20.97 -15.22 -6.98
N GLU A 4 -20.77 -16.44 -6.46
CA GLU A 4 -21.52 -16.99 -5.33
C GLU A 4 -20.75 -16.95 -4.00
N ASP A 5 -19.43 -16.78 -4.00
CA ASP A 5 -18.63 -16.78 -2.76
C ASP A 5 -18.84 -15.50 -1.90
N TRP A 6 -19.29 -14.39 -2.49
CA TRP A 6 -19.59 -13.14 -1.78
C TRP A 6 -20.81 -13.23 -0.86
N ARG A 7 -21.74 -14.15 -1.12
CA ARG A 7 -22.93 -14.35 -0.27
C ARG A 7 -22.59 -15.01 1.07
N ASN A 8 -21.39 -15.56 1.20
CA ASN A 8 -20.84 -16.10 2.44
C ASN A 8 -19.80 -15.17 3.08
N PHE A 9 -19.71 -13.90 2.64
CA PHE A 9 -18.85 -12.91 3.29
C PHE A 9 -19.34 -12.71 4.72
N ASP A 10 -18.69 -13.38 5.67
CA ASP A 10 -18.82 -13.10 7.08
C ASP A 10 -18.16 -11.73 7.30
N PRO A 11 -18.94 -10.65 7.55
CA PRO A 11 -18.38 -9.34 7.77
C PRO A 11 -17.39 -9.35 8.94
N THR A 12 -17.40 -10.36 9.83
CA THR A 12 -16.47 -10.47 10.95
C THR A 12 -15.11 -11.09 10.61
N MET A 13 -14.95 -11.77 9.46
CA MET A 13 -13.67 -12.37 9.06
C MET A 13 -12.65 -11.34 8.57
N GLY A 14 -13.06 -10.37 7.72
CA GLY A 14 -12.18 -9.27 7.27
C GLY A 14 -11.79 -8.34 8.44
N ILE A 15 -12.72 -8.09 9.36
CA ILE A 15 -12.56 -7.13 10.45
C ILE A 15 -11.41 -7.45 11.41
N LYS A 16 -11.09 -8.73 11.67
CA LYS A 16 -10.03 -9.10 12.64
C LYS A 16 -8.62 -9.02 12.05
N CYS A 17 -8.47 -9.33 10.76
CA CYS A 17 -7.18 -9.34 10.08
C CYS A 17 -6.73 -7.92 9.76
N GLU A 18 -7.63 -7.13 9.18
CA GLU A 18 -7.33 -5.76 8.78
C GLU A 18 -6.99 -4.87 10.01
N GLN A 19 -7.62 -5.10 11.18
CA GLN A 19 -7.32 -4.35 12.42
C GLN A 19 -5.85 -4.50 12.84
N LYS A 20 -5.26 -5.67 12.57
CA LYS A 20 -3.86 -5.94 12.89
C LYS A 20 -2.96 -5.22 11.91
N ASP A 21 -3.33 -5.20 10.63
CA ASP A 21 -2.53 -4.56 9.59
C ASP A 21 -2.48 -3.05 9.76
N MET A 22 -3.62 -2.43 10.10
CA MET A 22 -3.62 -1.01 10.47
C MET A 22 -2.75 -0.71 11.70
N LYS A 23 -2.77 -1.56 12.72
CA LYS A 23 -1.88 -1.38 13.89
C LYS A 23 -0.42 -1.49 13.51
N LYS A 24 -0.06 -2.44 12.65
CA LYS A 24 1.31 -2.63 12.17
C LYS A 24 1.77 -1.44 11.33
N ILE A 25 0.95 -0.99 10.39
CA ILE A 25 1.27 0.17 9.55
C ILE A 25 1.33 1.44 10.37
N ALA A 26 0.40 1.66 11.31
CA ALA A 26 0.48 2.80 12.22
C ALA A 26 1.78 2.73 13.06
N THR A 27 2.21 1.54 13.50
CA THR A 27 3.47 1.35 14.21
C THR A 27 4.68 1.63 13.32
N TRP A 28 4.67 1.13 12.08
CA TRP A 28 5.73 1.38 11.11
C TRP A 28 5.82 2.86 10.75
N ALA A 29 4.68 3.55 10.57
CA ALA A 29 4.60 4.97 10.30
C ALA A 29 5.08 5.85 11.47
N LYS A 30 5.06 5.36 12.72
CA LYS A 30 5.66 6.07 13.88
C LYS A 30 7.14 6.32 13.74
N GLN A 31 7.85 5.62 12.86
CA GLN A 31 9.24 5.91 12.53
C GLN A 31 9.41 7.27 11.85
N PHE A 32 8.35 7.86 11.30
CA PHE A 32 8.38 9.20 10.70
C PHE A 32 7.83 10.27 11.64
N HIS A 33 8.31 11.51 11.50
CA HIS A 33 7.56 12.68 11.96
C HIS A 33 6.37 12.91 11.03
N HIS A 34 5.15 12.71 11.52
CA HIS A 34 3.96 12.73 10.69
C HIS A 34 2.73 13.24 11.45
N ARG A 35 1.72 13.68 10.68
CA ARG A 35 0.33 13.81 11.13
C ARG A 35 -0.46 12.68 10.49
N LEU A 36 -1.10 11.84 11.31
CA LEU A 36 -1.81 10.65 10.84
C LEU A 36 -3.31 10.95 10.67
N GLN A 37 -3.87 10.59 9.53
CA GLN A 37 -5.31 10.50 9.31
C GLN A 37 -5.64 9.05 8.94
N ILE A 38 -6.69 8.49 9.54
CA ILE A 38 -7.08 7.09 9.34
C ILE A 38 -8.51 7.05 8.80
N LEU A 39 -8.69 6.36 7.66
CA LEU A 39 -10.00 5.94 7.15
C LEU A 39 -10.16 4.44 7.44
N TRP A 40 -11.25 4.04 8.07
CA TRP A 40 -11.43 2.71 8.62
C TRP A 40 -12.88 2.39 8.96
N ASP A 41 -13.32 1.16 8.66
CA ASP A 41 -14.73 0.79 8.68
C ASP A 41 -15.28 0.42 10.07
N ASN A 42 -14.42 0.20 11.07
CA ASN A 42 -14.84 -0.04 12.46
C ASN A 42 -14.43 1.11 13.40
N GLY A 43 -15.38 1.98 13.72
CA GLY A 43 -15.20 3.20 14.52
C GLY A 43 -14.76 3.01 15.97
N CYS A 44 -13.58 2.44 16.22
CA CYS A 44 -12.90 2.53 17.51
C CYS A 44 -12.13 3.84 17.58
N SER A 45 -12.83 4.93 17.88
CA SER A 45 -12.21 6.24 18.13
C SER A 45 -11.16 6.11 19.25
N SER A 46 -9.90 6.42 18.95
CA SER A 46 -8.94 6.79 19.98
C SER A 46 -9.04 8.31 20.18
N ASN A 47 -8.81 8.79 21.40
CA ASN A 47 -8.94 10.21 21.74
C ASN A 47 -7.93 11.12 21.02
N GLU A 48 -7.00 10.58 20.23
CA GLU A 48 -5.90 11.32 19.59
C GLU A 48 -5.96 11.31 18.05
N VAL A 49 -6.76 10.43 17.41
CA VAL A 49 -6.83 10.33 15.94
C VAL A 49 -8.29 10.21 15.49
N ALA A 50 -8.72 11.15 14.64
CA ALA A 50 -10.03 11.06 13.99
C ALA A 50 -10.03 9.87 13.02
N ILE A 51 -10.85 8.87 13.34
CA ILE A 51 -11.10 7.70 12.49
C ILE A 51 -12.43 7.95 11.77
N LEU A 52 -12.38 8.03 10.44
CA LEU A 52 -13.56 8.20 9.58
C LEU A 52 -13.83 6.89 8.84
N PRO A 53 -15.08 6.56 8.47
CA PRO A 53 -15.37 5.36 7.68
C PRO A 53 -14.73 5.42 6.28
N ALA A 54 -14.29 4.30 5.71
CA ALA A 54 -13.66 4.24 4.38
C ALA A 54 -14.71 4.22 3.25
N THR A 55 -15.59 5.22 3.28
CA THR A 55 -16.58 5.47 2.22
C THR A 55 -15.94 6.07 0.98
N THR A 56 -16.63 5.97 -0.15
CA THR A 56 -16.29 6.61 -1.42
C THR A 56 -15.98 8.09 -1.25
N GLY A 57 -16.85 8.80 -0.53
CA GLY A 57 -16.73 10.24 -0.29
C GLY A 57 -15.49 10.59 0.51
N ASN A 58 -15.25 9.88 1.62
CA ASN A 58 -14.11 10.15 2.49
C ASN A 58 -12.78 9.81 1.80
N LEU A 59 -12.73 8.73 1.01
CA LEU A 59 -11.55 8.36 0.24
C LEU A 59 -11.26 9.39 -0.86
N LYS A 60 -12.27 9.85 -1.60
CA LYS A 60 -12.11 10.94 -2.60
C LYS A 60 -11.62 12.23 -1.96
N GLU A 61 -12.12 12.60 -0.78
CA GLU A 61 -11.64 13.79 -0.06
C GLU A 61 -10.17 13.63 0.37
N LEU A 62 -9.78 12.45 0.84
CA LEU A 62 -8.39 12.16 1.19
C LEU A 62 -7.46 12.23 -0.04
N LEU A 63 -7.86 11.63 -1.15
CA LEU A 63 -7.09 11.66 -2.39
C LEU A 63 -6.93 13.10 -2.92
N ALA A 64 -7.96 13.94 -2.84
CA ALA A 64 -7.87 15.37 -3.19
C ALA A 64 -6.89 16.15 -2.29
N LYS A 65 -6.81 15.81 -0.99
CA LYS A 65 -5.78 16.35 -0.08
C LYS A 65 -4.38 15.90 -0.48
N ILE A 66 -4.22 14.66 -0.94
CA ILE A 66 -2.93 14.11 -1.39
C ILE A 66 -2.49 14.75 -2.71
N GLU A 67 -3.42 15.01 -3.63
CA GLU A 67 -3.18 15.76 -4.88
C GLU A 67 -2.57 17.14 -4.59
N SER A 68 -3.06 17.83 -3.56
CA SER A 68 -2.63 19.18 -3.14
C SER A 68 -1.61 19.20 -1.99
N ARG A 69 -0.96 18.06 -1.71
CA ARG A 69 -0.06 17.89 -0.56
C ARG A 69 1.07 18.93 -0.52
N GLN A 70 1.38 19.41 0.68
CA GLN A 70 2.43 20.42 0.91
C GLN A 70 3.71 19.84 1.54
N ALA A 71 3.72 18.54 1.85
CA ALA A 71 4.83 17.81 2.45
C ALA A 71 4.97 16.40 1.83
N PRO A 72 6.12 15.73 2.00
CA PRO A 72 6.24 14.30 1.72
C PRO A 72 5.10 13.53 2.36
N THR A 73 4.42 12.71 1.57
CA THR A 73 3.18 12.04 2.00
C THR A 73 3.31 10.54 1.84
N LEU A 74 2.81 9.81 2.84
CA LEU A 74 2.65 8.37 2.79
C LEU A 74 1.16 8.03 2.82
N LEU A 75 0.71 7.25 1.84
CA LEU A 75 -0.62 6.66 1.81
C LEU A 75 -0.50 5.15 1.96
N TYR A 76 -1.33 4.54 2.80
CA TYR A 76 -1.49 3.10 2.86
C TYR A 76 -2.95 2.77 2.54
N LEU A 77 -3.15 1.84 1.62
CA LEU A 77 -4.47 1.37 1.20
C LEU A 77 -4.48 -0.16 1.27
N SER A 78 -5.40 -0.72 2.05
CA SER A 78 -5.67 -2.16 2.09
C SER A 78 -7.15 -2.38 1.87
N GLY A 79 -7.51 -3.48 1.22
CA GLY A 79 -8.90 -3.85 1.03
C GLY A 79 -9.11 -4.70 -0.21
N HIS A 80 -10.37 -4.80 -0.60
CA HIS A 80 -10.79 -5.69 -1.68
C HIS A 80 -10.85 -4.96 -3.02
N THR A 81 -10.69 -5.74 -4.07
CA THR A 81 -10.74 -5.26 -5.45
C THR A 81 -11.63 -6.19 -6.25
N GLU A 82 -12.20 -5.66 -7.33
CA GLU A 82 -12.98 -6.44 -8.29
C GLU A 82 -12.67 -5.97 -9.70
N VAL A 83 -12.97 -6.79 -10.70
CA VAL A 83 -12.89 -6.39 -12.11
C VAL A 83 -14.30 -6.12 -12.64
N ILE A 84 -14.59 -4.87 -12.99
CA ILE A 84 -15.84 -4.49 -13.68
C ILE A 84 -15.50 -4.14 -15.13
N GLY A 85 -15.94 -4.98 -16.06
CA GLY A 85 -15.60 -4.86 -17.48
C GLY A 85 -14.14 -5.25 -17.73
N GLN A 86 -13.28 -4.25 -17.97
CA GLN A 86 -11.83 -4.43 -18.20
C GLN A 86 -10.98 -3.63 -17.21
N GLU A 87 -11.58 -3.12 -16.13
CA GLU A 87 -10.90 -2.25 -15.17
C GLU A 87 -11.01 -2.78 -13.75
N HIS A 88 -9.89 -2.74 -13.03
CA HIS A 88 -9.84 -3.01 -11.61
C HIS A 88 -10.42 -1.83 -10.82
N ILE A 89 -11.28 -2.17 -9.87
CA ILE A 89 -11.90 -1.23 -8.95
C ILE A 89 -11.52 -1.61 -7.51
N TYR A 90 -11.29 -0.60 -6.67
CA TYR A 90 -11.19 -0.74 -5.24
C TYR A 90 -12.58 -0.62 -4.62
N LEU A 91 -12.92 -1.58 -3.75
CA LEU A 91 -14.21 -1.64 -3.07
C LEU A 91 -14.16 -0.83 -1.78
N THR A 92 -14.94 0.25 -1.73
CA THR A 92 -15.16 1.03 -0.52
C THR A 92 -16.28 0.43 0.33
N LEU A 93 -16.39 0.87 1.58
CA LEU A 93 -17.44 0.42 2.51
C LEU A 93 -18.86 0.52 1.93
N ASP A 94 -19.16 1.63 1.25
CA ASP A 94 -20.47 1.94 0.68
C ASP A 94 -20.64 1.42 -0.76
N SER A 95 -19.62 0.76 -1.34
CA SER A 95 -19.73 0.08 -2.63
C SER A 95 -20.43 -1.28 -2.53
N LEU A 96 -20.45 -1.88 -1.33
CA LEU A 96 -21.11 -3.15 -1.07
C LEU A 96 -22.59 -2.92 -0.71
N GLN A 97 -23.51 -3.35 -1.58
CA GLN A 97 -24.95 -3.20 -1.39
C GLN A 97 -25.65 -4.55 -1.36
N GLN A 98 -26.85 -4.61 -0.75
CA GLN A 98 -27.70 -5.80 -0.84
C GLN A 98 -28.05 -6.08 -2.30
N GLY A 99 -27.42 -7.08 -2.90
CA GLY A 99 -27.65 -7.48 -4.29
C GLY A 99 -26.48 -7.26 -5.24
N GLY A 100 -25.36 -6.67 -4.78
CA GLY A 100 -24.15 -6.58 -5.60
C GLY A 100 -23.24 -5.40 -5.26
N ILE A 101 -22.31 -5.10 -6.18
CA ILE A 101 -21.37 -3.98 -6.08
C ILE A 101 -21.95 -2.79 -6.83
N SER A 102 -22.06 -1.65 -6.14
CA SER A 102 -22.41 -0.37 -6.75
C SER A 102 -21.18 0.23 -7.44
N SER A 103 -21.13 0.13 -8.77
CA SER A 103 -20.00 0.65 -9.57
C SER A 103 -19.74 2.14 -9.39
N ASP A 104 -20.76 2.93 -9.02
CA ASP A 104 -20.65 4.37 -8.83
C ASP A 104 -19.97 4.74 -7.49
N MET A 105 -19.97 3.79 -6.56
CA MET A 105 -19.35 3.93 -5.24
C MET A 105 -17.98 3.23 -5.19
N ALA A 106 -17.70 2.30 -6.09
CA ALA A 106 -16.34 1.77 -6.21
C ALA A 106 -15.37 2.81 -6.79
N LEU A 107 -14.08 2.75 -6.40
CA LEU A 107 -13.05 3.61 -6.96
C LEU A 107 -12.26 2.87 -8.04
N ARG A 108 -12.33 3.38 -9.26
CA ARG A 108 -11.51 2.92 -10.38
C ARG A 108 -10.02 3.16 -10.12
N TYR A 109 -9.20 2.17 -10.44
CA TYR A 109 -7.74 2.27 -10.34
C TYR A 109 -7.19 3.44 -11.15
N SER A 110 -7.70 3.66 -12.37
CA SER A 110 -7.29 4.79 -13.21
C SER A 110 -7.59 6.14 -12.56
N GLU A 111 -8.73 6.27 -11.89
CA GLU A 111 -9.13 7.50 -11.20
C GLU A 111 -8.27 7.75 -9.96
N MET A 112 -8.01 6.72 -9.15
CA MET A 112 -7.07 6.82 -8.03
C MET A 112 -5.68 7.20 -8.52
N GLY A 113 -5.18 6.52 -9.56
CA GLY A 113 -3.87 6.79 -10.11
C GLY A 113 -3.74 8.23 -10.59
N ARG A 114 -4.72 8.70 -11.39
CA ARG A 114 -4.78 10.08 -11.86
C ARG A 114 -4.70 11.09 -10.71
N GLN A 115 -5.46 10.89 -9.64
CA GLN A 115 -5.46 11.80 -8.49
C GLN A 115 -4.14 11.77 -7.72
N LEU A 116 -3.55 10.58 -7.49
CA LEU A 116 -2.29 10.44 -6.74
C LEU A 116 -1.11 11.14 -7.41
N VAL A 117 -1.03 11.03 -8.74
CA VAL A 117 0.11 11.58 -9.50
C VAL A 117 -0.15 12.97 -10.11
N SER A 118 -1.35 13.54 -9.93
CA SER A 118 -1.79 14.83 -10.47
C SER A 118 -0.91 16.07 -10.11
N ARG A 119 -1.09 17.18 -10.86
CA ARG A 119 -0.16 18.34 -10.95
C ARG A 119 -0.12 19.18 -9.67
N GLY A 120 -0.98 18.91 -8.70
CA GLY A 120 -1.18 19.75 -7.53
C GLY A 120 0.04 19.88 -6.62
N SER A 121 0.99 18.93 -6.69
CA SER A 121 2.16 18.94 -5.81
C SER A 121 3.43 18.39 -6.45
N SER A 122 4.55 19.08 -6.19
CA SER A 122 5.89 18.57 -6.48
C SER A 122 6.50 17.75 -5.33
N LYS A 123 5.76 17.57 -4.23
CA LYS A 123 6.28 16.90 -3.03
C LYS A 123 6.28 15.38 -3.22
N PRO A 124 7.23 14.66 -2.61
CA PRO A 124 7.28 13.21 -2.73
C PRO A 124 6.01 12.52 -2.24
N LEU A 125 5.63 11.44 -2.93
CA LEU A 125 4.52 10.57 -2.55
C LEU A 125 5.00 9.12 -2.50
N ILE A 126 4.82 8.48 -1.36
CA ILE A 126 4.90 7.03 -1.21
C ILE A 126 3.47 6.54 -1.02
N TRP A 127 3.05 5.53 -1.76
CA TRP A 127 1.83 4.82 -1.44
C TRP A 127 2.06 3.33 -1.45
N VAL A 128 1.39 2.67 -0.53
CA VAL A 128 1.48 1.25 -0.27
C VAL A 128 0.10 0.67 -0.50
N THR A 129 0.00 -0.37 -1.32
CA THR A 129 -1.27 -1.05 -1.59
C THR A 129 -1.16 -2.51 -1.21
N GLU A 130 -1.97 -2.92 -0.23
CA GLU A 130 -2.20 -4.31 0.18
C GLU A 130 -3.54 -4.76 -0.40
N ILE A 131 -3.53 -5.05 -1.71
CA ILE A 131 -4.72 -5.39 -2.49
C ILE A 131 -4.38 -6.51 -3.49
N ASP A 132 -5.41 -7.26 -3.89
CA ASP A 132 -5.28 -8.31 -4.90
C ASP A 132 -4.95 -7.74 -6.28
N GLU A 133 -4.18 -8.51 -7.05
CA GLU A 133 -3.88 -8.28 -8.47
C GLU A 133 -3.44 -6.84 -8.76
N CYS A 134 -2.56 -6.30 -7.91
CA CYS A 134 -2.14 -4.92 -8.00
C CYS A 134 -1.21 -4.70 -9.20
N ASP A 135 -1.71 -3.97 -10.20
CA ASP A 135 -0.92 -3.53 -11.35
C ASP A 135 -0.37 -2.11 -11.16
N ASN A 136 0.50 -1.68 -12.07
CA ASN A 136 1.03 -0.31 -12.17
C ASN A 136 -0.02 0.68 -12.68
N PHE A 137 -1.13 0.84 -11.96
CA PHE A 137 -2.25 1.69 -12.37
C PHE A 137 -1.94 3.21 -12.37
N THR A 138 -0.72 3.58 -11.98
CA THR A 138 -0.21 4.94 -12.02
C THR A 138 0.79 5.17 -13.16
N GLU A 139 1.00 4.15 -13.99
CA GLU A 139 1.88 4.20 -15.16
C GLU A 139 3.30 4.70 -14.83
N LEU A 140 3.84 4.25 -13.69
CA LEU A 140 5.18 4.63 -13.27
C LEU A 140 6.23 3.99 -14.20
N PRO A 141 7.27 4.74 -14.63
CA PRO A 141 8.23 4.31 -15.66
C PRO A 141 9.22 3.23 -15.25
N TYR A 142 9.40 2.96 -13.95
CA TYR A 142 10.33 1.95 -13.46
C TYR A 142 9.66 0.99 -12.49
N VAL A 143 10.11 -0.28 -12.48
CA VAL A 143 9.68 -1.31 -11.54
C VAL A 143 10.90 -2.00 -10.92
N TYR A 144 10.84 -2.23 -9.62
CA TYR A 144 11.78 -3.03 -8.85
C TYR A 144 11.10 -4.36 -8.51
N ARG A 145 11.75 -5.47 -8.87
CA ARG A 145 11.28 -6.83 -8.61
C ARG A 145 12.40 -7.72 -8.09
N CYS A 146 12.08 -8.61 -7.15
CA CYS A 146 13.01 -9.60 -6.66
C CYS A 146 12.96 -10.85 -7.55
N GLU A 147 14.12 -11.30 -8.03
CA GLU A 147 14.28 -12.50 -8.83
C GLU A 147 15.59 -13.19 -8.42
N ALA A 148 15.52 -14.47 -8.08
CA ALA A 148 16.67 -15.29 -7.65
C ALA A 148 17.51 -14.63 -6.53
N GLY A 149 16.85 -14.00 -5.54
CA GLY A 149 17.50 -13.35 -4.41
C GLY A 149 18.16 -12.01 -4.73
N GLN A 150 17.92 -11.44 -5.92
CA GLN A 150 18.44 -10.14 -6.33
C GLN A 150 17.32 -9.20 -6.77
N VAL A 151 17.52 -7.89 -6.57
CA VAL A 151 16.56 -6.87 -7.03
C VAL A 151 16.97 -6.38 -8.41
N LYS A 152 16.05 -6.50 -9.36
CA LYS A 152 16.18 -5.92 -10.71
C LYS A 152 15.34 -4.66 -10.81
N CYS A 153 15.92 -3.60 -11.36
CA CYS A 153 15.22 -2.37 -11.73
C CYS A 153 15.09 -2.30 -13.25
N GLU A 154 13.86 -2.25 -13.75
CA GLU A 154 13.55 -2.28 -15.19
C GLU A 154 12.61 -1.15 -15.58
N LYS A 155 12.65 -0.75 -16.86
CA LYS A 155 11.68 0.19 -17.42
C LYS A 155 10.36 -0.51 -17.70
N THR A 156 9.25 0.12 -17.36
CA THR A 156 7.88 -0.39 -17.62
C THR A 156 7.35 -0.02 -19.01
N GLY A 157 8.01 0.93 -19.69
CA GLY A 157 7.57 1.46 -20.99
C GLY A 157 6.71 2.73 -20.90
N PHE A 158 6.21 3.06 -19.71
CA PHE A 158 5.47 4.30 -19.47
C PHE A 158 6.41 5.52 -19.40
N LYS A 159 5.84 6.70 -19.66
CA LYS A 159 6.54 7.99 -19.51
C LYS A 159 6.02 8.68 -18.26
N TRP A 160 6.91 9.36 -17.54
CA TRP A 160 6.54 10.18 -16.39
C TRP A 160 6.30 11.63 -16.81
N PRO A 161 5.04 12.10 -16.94
CA PRO A 161 4.77 13.45 -17.45
C PRO A 161 4.94 14.54 -16.39
N TRP A 162 5.18 14.17 -15.12
CA TRP A 162 5.18 15.09 -13.98
C TRP A 162 6.57 15.64 -13.61
N GLY A 163 7.53 15.53 -14.52
CA GLY A 163 8.85 16.14 -14.39
C GLY A 163 9.63 15.61 -13.19
N LYS A 164 9.99 16.51 -12.25
CA LYS A 164 10.80 16.18 -11.06
C LYS A 164 9.98 15.66 -9.87
N ALA A 165 8.65 15.57 -9.99
CA ALA A 165 7.83 15.01 -8.92
C ALA A 165 8.24 13.56 -8.65
N GLN A 166 8.45 13.24 -7.38
CA GLN A 166 8.91 11.92 -6.96
C GLN A 166 7.73 11.11 -6.43
N ALA A 167 7.58 9.90 -6.96
CA ALA A 167 6.51 8.97 -6.64
C ALA A 167 7.06 7.54 -6.53
N LEU A 168 6.60 6.81 -5.50
CA LEU A 168 6.87 5.40 -5.23
C LEU A 168 5.58 4.66 -4.88
N HIS A 169 5.35 3.55 -5.55
CA HIS A 169 4.24 2.63 -5.30
C HIS A 169 4.77 1.30 -4.81
N PHE A 170 4.51 0.99 -3.55
CA PHE A 170 4.77 -0.30 -2.93
C PHE A 170 3.53 -1.18 -3.12
N ALA A 171 3.55 -2.04 -4.13
CA ALA A 171 2.47 -2.97 -4.44
C ALA A 171 2.74 -4.32 -3.77
N ALA A 172 1.85 -4.73 -2.87
CA ALA A 172 2.00 -5.97 -2.12
C ALA A 172 2.01 -7.22 -3.02
N THR A 173 1.32 -7.16 -4.14
CA THR A 173 1.14 -8.25 -5.08
C THR A 173 1.70 -7.88 -6.45
N SER A 174 2.10 -8.89 -7.22
CA SER A 174 2.38 -8.76 -8.64
C SER A 174 1.08 -8.82 -9.44
N PRO A 175 1.08 -8.40 -10.72
CA PRO A 175 -0.08 -8.63 -11.59
C PRO A 175 -0.49 -10.10 -11.58
N ASN A 176 -1.78 -10.36 -11.40
CA ASN A 176 -2.38 -11.70 -11.30
C ASN A 176 -2.04 -12.52 -10.04
N GLN A 177 -1.54 -11.89 -8.97
CA GLN A 177 -1.37 -12.55 -7.67
C GLN A 177 -2.37 -12.01 -6.64
N ARG A 178 -2.82 -12.88 -5.74
CA ARG A 178 -3.63 -12.49 -4.58
C ARG A 178 -2.75 -12.15 -3.38
N ALA A 179 -3.24 -11.25 -2.55
CA ALA A 179 -2.66 -10.94 -1.26
C ALA A 179 -2.97 -12.08 -0.29
N ILE A 180 -1.94 -12.62 0.33
CA ILE A 180 -2.05 -13.71 1.27
C ILE A 180 -2.20 -13.14 2.68
N THR A 181 -3.21 -13.63 3.39
CA THR A 181 -3.51 -13.28 4.77
C THR A 181 -3.61 -14.55 5.60
N PHE A 182 -3.02 -14.57 6.80
CA PHE A 182 -3.15 -15.72 7.71
C PHE A 182 -4.31 -15.51 8.69
N GLU A 183 -5.27 -16.43 8.66
CA GLU A 183 -6.34 -16.49 9.66
C GLU A 183 -5.76 -16.67 11.07
N GLY A 184 -6.29 -15.92 12.04
CA GLY A 184 -6.06 -16.17 13.47
C GLY A 184 -4.92 -15.42 14.15
N SER A 185 -3.82 -15.02 13.49
CA SER A 185 -2.70 -14.40 14.24
C SER A 185 -1.95 -13.28 13.50
N SER A 186 -1.68 -13.40 12.20
CA SER A 186 -0.59 -12.63 11.59
C SER A 186 -0.99 -11.54 10.60
N GLY A 187 -2.26 -11.29 10.29
CA GLY A 187 -2.66 -10.26 9.29
C GLY A 187 -2.10 -10.53 7.89
N ALA A 188 -2.09 -9.54 7.01
CA ALA A 188 -1.54 -9.64 5.66
C ALA A 188 -0.02 -9.84 5.68
N ILE A 189 0.49 -10.71 4.82
CA ILE A 189 1.91 -11.10 4.79
C ILE A 189 2.79 -9.91 4.44
N TYR A 190 2.43 -9.17 3.39
CA TYR A 190 3.23 -8.04 2.94
C TYR A 190 3.30 -6.94 3.99
N THR A 191 2.17 -6.57 4.60
CA THR A 191 2.13 -5.60 5.70
C THR A 191 2.97 -6.05 6.89
N SER A 192 2.98 -7.35 7.20
CA SER A 192 3.84 -7.92 8.23
C SER A 192 5.32 -7.83 7.88
N ALA A 193 5.68 -8.05 6.62
CA ALA A 193 7.04 -7.90 6.13
C ALA A 193 7.49 -6.43 6.12
N LEU A 194 6.65 -5.54 5.60
CA LEU A 194 6.91 -4.10 5.55
C LEU A 194 7.14 -3.52 6.94
N GLN A 195 6.33 -3.93 7.92
CA GLN A 195 6.50 -3.49 9.32
C GLN A 195 7.89 -3.84 9.89
N ARG A 196 8.48 -4.95 9.45
CA ARG A 196 9.81 -5.41 9.91
C ARG A 196 10.96 -4.70 9.23
N VAL A 197 10.70 -3.88 8.20
CA VAL A 197 11.73 -3.03 7.60
C VAL A 197 12.06 -1.91 8.58
N THR A 198 13.20 -2.05 9.26
CA THR A 198 13.77 -1.00 10.11
C THR A 198 14.24 0.15 9.23
N LEU A 199 13.68 1.34 9.46
CA LEU A 199 14.10 2.53 8.74
C LEU A 199 15.36 3.10 9.38
N GLY A 200 16.49 2.91 8.72
CA GLY A 200 17.78 3.49 9.11
C GLY A 200 18.21 4.60 8.16
N GLN A 201 19.22 5.36 8.57
CA GLN A 201 20.11 6.02 7.61
C GLN A 201 20.79 4.91 6.80
N ASP A 202 20.99 5.13 5.50
CA ASP A 202 21.63 4.19 4.57
C ASP A 202 20.79 2.95 4.17
N LEU A 203 19.48 3.13 3.95
CA LEU A 203 18.65 2.10 3.31
C LEU A 203 18.24 2.50 1.88
N SER A 204 18.81 1.82 0.88
CA SER A 204 18.48 2.02 -0.52
C SER A 204 17.14 1.39 -0.90
N LEU A 205 16.54 1.85 -2.01
CA LEU A 205 15.30 1.24 -2.51
C LEU A 205 15.45 -0.24 -2.87
N GLY A 206 16.63 -0.64 -3.35
CA GLY A 206 16.96 -2.03 -3.64
C GLY A 206 16.97 -2.88 -2.37
N GLU A 207 17.62 -2.42 -1.31
CA GLU A 207 17.66 -3.15 -0.04
C GLU A 207 16.29 -3.24 0.62
N ILE A 208 15.49 -2.17 0.55
CA ILE A 208 14.09 -2.21 0.99
C ILE A 208 13.32 -3.30 0.25
N ALA A 209 13.42 -3.33 -1.09
CA ALA A 209 12.71 -4.32 -1.88
C ALA A 209 13.13 -5.75 -1.53
N LEU A 210 14.43 -5.98 -1.38
CA LEU A 210 14.97 -7.29 -1.03
C LEU A 210 14.51 -7.73 0.36
N ASN A 211 14.64 -6.86 1.37
CA ASN A 211 14.30 -7.16 2.75
C ASN A 211 12.81 -7.50 2.89
N ILE A 212 11.93 -6.77 2.19
CA ILE A 212 10.51 -7.08 2.17
C ILE A 212 10.29 -8.50 1.63
N GLN A 213 10.85 -8.83 0.45
CA GLN A 213 10.63 -10.14 -0.16
C GLN A 213 11.18 -11.28 0.71
N LEU A 214 12.41 -11.17 1.21
CA LEU A 214 13.00 -12.18 2.09
C LEU A 214 12.17 -12.42 3.34
N THR A 215 11.62 -11.34 3.91
CA THR A 215 10.76 -11.44 5.09
C THR A 215 9.40 -12.08 4.76
N MET A 216 8.83 -11.79 3.58
CA MET A 216 7.61 -12.47 3.12
C MET A 216 7.85 -13.97 2.92
N ASP A 217 8.96 -14.33 2.29
CA ASP A 217 9.34 -15.73 2.02
C ASP A 217 9.53 -16.49 3.34
N GLU A 218 10.21 -15.89 4.33
CA GLU A 218 10.37 -16.45 5.69
C GLU A 218 9.02 -16.67 6.38
N LEU A 219 8.11 -15.67 6.30
CA LEU A 219 6.78 -15.77 6.90
C LEU A 219 5.93 -16.87 6.26
N LEU A 220 6.00 -17.01 4.93
CA LEU A 220 5.32 -18.06 4.18
C LEU A 220 5.87 -19.45 4.53
N GLU A 221 7.19 -19.60 4.60
CA GLU A 221 7.86 -20.85 4.99
C GLU A 221 7.50 -21.25 6.42
N CYS A 222 7.55 -20.30 7.37
CA CYS A 222 7.18 -20.54 8.77
C CYS A 222 5.72 -20.99 8.91
N ALA A 223 4.83 -20.42 8.10
CA ALA A 223 3.42 -20.79 8.08
C ALA A 223 3.14 -22.08 7.27
N ARG A 224 4.16 -22.66 6.63
CA ARG A 224 4.03 -23.80 5.70
C ARG A 224 3.01 -23.53 4.60
N CYS A 225 2.94 -22.29 4.15
CA CYS A 225 2.04 -21.89 3.07
C CYS A 225 2.62 -22.35 1.73
N PRO A 226 1.89 -23.14 0.93
CA PRO A 226 2.36 -23.58 -0.38
C PRO A 226 2.27 -22.48 -1.45
N GLU A 227 1.52 -21.40 -1.18
CA GLU A 227 1.35 -20.28 -2.08
C GLU A 227 2.54 -19.32 -1.98
N THR A 228 2.77 -18.55 -3.04
CA THR A 228 3.82 -17.54 -3.09
C THR A 228 3.22 -16.19 -3.41
N GLN A 229 3.78 -15.13 -2.80
CA GLN A 229 3.42 -13.75 -3.10
C GLN A 229 4.69 -12.98 -3.41
N GLN A 230 4.70 -12.28 -4.54
CA GLN A 230 5.80 -11.41 -4.93
C GLN A 230 5.32 -9.97 -4.94
N HIS A 231 6.06 -9.11 -4.27
CA HIS A 231 5.77 -7.69 -4.30
C HIS A 231 6.47 -6.98 -5.46
N ARG A 232 6.03 -5.76 -5.75
CA ARG A 232 6.64 -4.85 -6.72
C ARG A 232 6.79 -3.47 -6.11
N ILE A 233 7.86 -2.76 -6.45
CA ILE A 233 7.93 -1.33 -6.19
C ILE A 233 8.02 -0.59 -7.52
N TYR A 234 7.00 0.18 -7.85
CA TYR A 234 7.01 1.05 -9.03
C TYR A 234 7.50 2.44 -8.64
N SER A 235 8.14 3.14 -9.59
CA SER A 235 8.78 4.43 -9.30
C SER A 235 8.82 5.38 -10.49
N SER A 236 8.72 6.68 -10.18
CA SER A 236 8.78 7.80 -11.14
C SER A 236 10.13 7.97 -11.84
N HIS A 237 11.20 7.50 -11.21
CA HIS A 237 12.57 7.51 -11.71
C HIS A 237 13.33 6.38 -11.03
N ARG A 238 14.50 6.06 -11.56
CA ARG A 238 15.43 5.18 -10.86
C ARG A 238 15.96 5.92 -9.62
N PHE A 239 15.78 5.29 -8.47
CA PHE A 239 16.35 5.71 -7.19
C PHE A 239 17.63 4.92 -6.95
N ASP A 240 18.76 5.62 -6.94
CA ASP A 240 20.10 5.07 -6.68
C ASP A 240 20.70 5.66 -5.38
N GLN A 241 19.87 6.32 -4.55
CA GLN A 241 20.30 6.87 -3.28
C GLN A 241 20.43 5.77 -2.23
N ASP A 242 21.51 5.85 -1.45
CA ASP A 242 21.76 4.93 -0.33
C ASP A 242 20.83 5.22 0.86
N ASP A 243 20.29 6.45 1.01
CA ASP A 243 19.26 6.78 2.00
C ASP A 243 17.99 7.29 1.32
N LEU A 244 17.07 6.36 1.01
CA LEU A 244 15.87 6.65 0.24
C LEU A 244 14.94 7.66 0.95
N PHE A 245 14.64 7.43 2.23
CA PHE A 245 13.62 8.21 2.94
C PHE A 245 14.08 9.64 3.20
N THR A 246 15.36 9.82 3.55
CA THR A 246 15.94 11.16 3.67
C THR A 246 15.99 11.86 2.32
N ALA A 247 16.34 11.16 1.23
CA ALA A 247 16.32 11.72 -0.13
C ALA A 247 14.92 12.17 -0.59
N LEU A 248 13.86 11.49 -0.12
CA LEU A 248 12.46 11.86 -0.32
C LEU A 248 11.97 12.92 0.68
N GLY A 249 12.84 13.44 1.54
CA GLY A 249 12.53 14.50 2.51
C GLY A 249 11.70 14.04 3.70
N PHE A 250 11.56 12.73 3.94
CA PHE A 250 10.93 12.23 5.16
C PHE A 250 11.88 12.43 6.34
N THR A 251 11.36 12.94 7.45
CA THR A 251 12.14 13.06 8.69
C THR A 251 11.91 11.83 9.55
N LEU A 252 12.94 11.01 9.73
CA LEU A 252 12.92 9.87 10.64
C LEU A 252 12.98 10.36 12.09
N ARG A 253 12.25 9.70 12.98
CA ARG A 253 12.42 9.90 14.42
C ARG A 253 13.71 9.22 14.87
N PRO A 254 14.48 9.82 15.80
CA PRO A 254 15.61 9.14 16.38
C PRO A 254 15.16 7.82 16.99
N SER A 255 15.83 6.72 16.66
CA SER A 255 15.60 5.42 17.29
C SER A 255 15.90 5.58 18.78
N SER A 256 14.87 5.59 19.62
CA SER A 256 15.03 5.59 21.07
C SER A 256 15.44 4.20 21.55
N CYS A 257 16.64 3.75 21.17
CA CYS A 257 17.29 2.53 21.67
C CYS A 257 18.75 2.48 21.19
N GLN A 258 19.61 3.34 21.73
CA GLN A 258 21.04 3.07 21.94
C GLN A 258 21.50 3.82 23.19
N MET A 259 21.19 3.27 24.36
CA MET A 259 22.02 3.36 25.56
C MET A 259 21.76 2.12 26.41
N ALA A 260 22.57 1.09 26.16
CA ALA A 260 23.06 0.12 27.13
C ALA A 260 24.28 -0.57 26.54
#